data_AF-A0A9D7TBW7-F1
#
_entry.id   AF-A0A9D7TBW7-F1
#
_cell.length_a   1.000
_cell.length_b   1.000
_cell.length_c   1.000
_cell.angle_alpha   90.00
_cell.angle_beta   90.00
_cell.angle_gamma   90.00
#
_symmetry.space_group_name_H-M   'P 1'
#
loop_
_entity.id
_entity.type
_entity.pdbx_description
1 polymer ?
#
loop_
_entity_poly.entity_id
_entity_poly.type
_entity_poly.pdbx_seq_one_letter_code
_entity_poly.pdbx_strand_id
1 'polypeptide(L)'
;MVMTWTARALTEEEHEVVRSNGKAAATLIEDEPPDPKRGVDLDTAWHGIHWLLTGTAYDTETLAGQAIFGGDAVGTDLGHGPAHLIDPRTVKKISAALEALPASEVAARVDFEAMRGADIYPGFWDEQDVFHTWLRPRYKDLRKFYRRAARASSAVLVAIL
;
A
#
# COMPACT_ATOMS: atom_id res chain seq x y z
N MET A 1 5.91 15.11 11.11
CA MET A 1 6.73 14.33 10.17
C MET A 1 5.86 14.01 8.97
N VAL A 2 6.46 13.90 7.79
CA VAL A 2 5.76 13.46 6.57
C VAL A 2 5.57 11.94 6.70
N MET A 3 4.38 11.43 6.37
CA MET A 3 4.05 10.01 6.44
C MET A 3 4.08 9.41 5.04
N THR A 4 5.10 8.60 4.74
CA THR A 4 5.24 7.88 3.47
C THR A 4 4.74 6.45 3.62
N TRP A 5 4.47 5.76 2.50
CA TRP A 5 4.09 4.35 2.54
C TRP A 5 4.94 3.56 1.58
N THR A 6 5.46 2.43 2.05
CA THR A 6 6.31 1.53 1.29
C THR A 6 5.85 0.10 1.47
N ALA A 7 6.09 -0.73 0.45
CA ALA A 7 5.89 -2.16 0.53
C ALA A 7 6.98 -2.95 -0.17
N ARG A 8 7.21 -4.16 0.34
CA ARG A 8 8.21 -5.10 -0.19
C ARG A 8 7.67 -6.52 -0.25
N ALA A 9 7.81 -7.16 -1.39
CA ALA A 9 7.61 -8.58 -1.59
C ALA A 9 8.83 -9.36 -1.08
N LEU A 10 8.58 -10.32 -0.20
CA LEU A 10 9.61 -11.14 0.44
C LEU A 10 10.00 -12.34 -0.43
N THR A 11 11.27 -12.74 -0.36
CA THR A 11 11.67 -14.10 -0.74
C THR A 11 11.13 -15.12 0.27
N GLU A 12 11.26 -16.41 -0.04
CA GLU A 12 10.85 -17.47 0.89
C GLU A 12 11.67 -17.42 2.19
N GLU A 13 12.99 -17.18 2.08
CA GLU A 13 13.89 -17.06 3.21
C GLU A 13 13.59 -15.80 4.05
N GLU A 14 13.40 -14.64 3.41
CA GLU A 14 13.03 -13.40 4.11
C GLU A 14 11.70 -13.58 4.86
N HIS A 15 10.71 -14.25 4.24
CA HIS A 15 9.42 -14.52 4.86
C HIS A 15 9.53 -15.46 6.08
N GLU A 16 10.36 -16.50 6.00
CA GLU A 16 10.61 -17.38 7.15
C GLU A 16 11.35 -16.65 8.29
N VAL A 17 12.33 -15.81 7.96
CA VAL A 17 13.05 -14.98 8.94
C VAL A 17 12.10 -14.01 9.64
N VAL A 18 11.23 -13.32 8.91
CA VAL A 18 10.24 -12.40 9.51
C VAL A 18 9.25 -13.16 10.40
N ARG A 19 8.80 -14.35 9.98
CA ARG A 19 7.88 -15.18 10.79
C ARG A 19 8.53 -15.70 12.09
N SER A 20 9.81 -16.01 12.07
CA SER A 20 10.55 -16.50 13.25
C SER A 20 11.05 -15.36 14.15
N ASN A 21 11.33 -14.20 13.58
CA ASN A 21 11.78 -13.00 14.29
C ASN A 21 11.20 -11.75 13.63
N GLY A 22 10.06 -11.27 14.15
CA GLY A 22 9.38 -10.10 13.60
C GLY A 22 10.23 -8.82 13.54
N LYS A 23 11.26 -8.69 14.39
CA LYS A 23 12.17 -7.53 14.35
C LYS A 23 12.98 -7.43 13.04
N ALA A 24 13.11 -8.54 12.31
CA ALA A 24 13.75 -8.54 10.99
C ALA A 24 12.96 -7.73 9.94
N ALA A 25 11.67 -7.45 10.16
CA ALA A 25 10.90 -6.61 9.24
C ALA A 25 11.51 -5.19 9.13
N ALA A 26 12.01 -4.64 10.24
CA ALA A 26 12.61 -3.30 10.28
C ALA A 26 13.90 -3.18 9.45
N THR A 27 14.58 -4.30 9.14
CA THR A 27 15.78 -4.30 8.30
C THR A 27 15.50 -4.52 6.82
N LEU A 28 14.22 -4.78 6.47
CA LEU A 28 13.79 -5.09 5.10
C LEU A 28 12.93 -3.99 4.49
N ILE A 29 12.41 -3.09 5.32
CA ILE A 29 11.57 -1.96 4.93
C ILE A 29 12.38 -0.68 4.99
N GLU A 30 12.33 0.08 3.89
CA GLU A 30 13.00 1.36 3.69
C GLU A 30 12.04 2.27 2.90
N ASP A 31 12.14 3.59 3.07
CA ASP A 31 11.32 4.59 2.36
C ASP A 31 11.35 4.36 0.84
N GLU A 32 12.56 4.29 0.29
CA GLU A 32 12.77 3.93 -1.11
C GLU A 32 13.26 2.47 -1.18
N PRO A 33 12.42 1.51 -1.59
CA PRO A 33 12.80 0.12 -1.55
C PRO A 33 13.95 -0.14 -2.54
N PRO A 34 15.06 -0.75 -2.09
CA PRO A 34 16.30 -0.83 -2.88
C PRO A 34 16.18 -1.73 -4.12
N ASP A 35 15.18 -2.62 -4.15
CA ASP A 35 14.84 -3.44 -5.31
C ASP A 35 13.48 -3.04 -5.89
N PRO A 36 13.43 -2.21 -6.95
CA PRO A 36 12.18 -1.75 -7.55
C PRO A 36 11.36 -2.89 -8.20
N LYS A 37 11.93 -4.09 -8.37
CA LYS A 37 11.15 -5.26 -8.83
C LYS A 37 10.34 -5.88 -7.69
N ARG A 38 10.85 -5.80 -6.47
CA ARG A 38 10.24 -6.35 -5.26
C ARG A 38 9.70 -5.29 -4.31
N GLY A 39 9.81 -4.00 -4.61
CA GLY A 39 9.25 -2.94 -3.81
C GLY A 39 8.36 -1.97 -4.57
N VAL A 40 7.64 -1.15 -3.81
CA VAL A 40 6.91 0.02 -4.28
C VAL A 40 6.88 1.05 -3.15
N ASP A 41 7.07 2.31 -3.50
CA ASP A 41 6.84 3.46 -2.62
C ASP A 41 5.68 4.27 -3.21
N LEU A 42 4.73 4.66 -2.37
CA LEU A 42 3.61 5.51 -2.74
C LEU A 42 3.79 6.95 -2.26
N ASP A 43 4.89 7.27 -1.58
CA ASP A 43 5.14 8.56 -0.95
C ASP A 43 3.91 8.91 -0.09
N THR A 44 3.46 10.15 -0.04
CA THR A 44 2.27 10.58 0.72
C THR A 44 0.93 10.30 0.03
N ALA A 45 0.89 9.56 -1.09
CA ALA A 45 -0.34 9.30 -1.84
C ALA A 45 -1.20 8.15 -1.29
N TRP A 46 -0.69 7.39 -0.32
CA TRP A 46 -1.31 6.14 0.15
C TRP A 46 -2.74 6.31 0.63
N HIS A 47 -3.03 7.39 1.38
CA HIS A 47 -4.37 7.59 1.94
C HIS A 47 -5.37 7.99 0.86
N GLY A 48 -4.96 8.85 -0.08
CA GLY A 48 -5.76 9.20 -1.25
C GLY A 48 -6.05 7.98 -2.13
N ILE A 49 -5.05 7.10 -2.34
CA ILE A 49 -5.25 5.84 -3.07
C ILE A 49 -6.22 4.93 -2.31
N HIS A 50 -6.05 4.77 -0.99
CA HIS A 50 -6.96 3.98 -0.16
C HIS A 50 -8.41 4.49 -0.23
N TRP A 51 -8.62 5.80 -0.09
CA TRP A 51 -9.93 6.43 -0.22
C TRP A 51 -10.57 6.12 -1.57
N LEU A 52 -9.83 6.26 -2.68
CA LEU A 52 -10.38 5.98 -4.00
C LEU A 52 -10.71 4.49 -4.22
N LEU A 53 -10.04 3.60 -3.49
CA LEU A 53 -10.31 2.16 -3.54
C LEU A 53 -11.56 1.78 -2.73
N THR A 54 -11.78 2.42 -1.58
CA THR A 54 -12.73 1.95 -0.57
C THR A 54 -13.90 2.90 -0.29
N GLY A 55 -13.74 4.19 -0.56
CA GLY A 55 -14.66 5.25 -0.15
C GLY A 55 -14.62 5.59 1.35
N THR A 56 -13.60 5.11 2.07
CA THR A 56 -13.42 5.33 3.51
C THR A 56 -11.96 5.63 3.83
N ALA A 57 -11.67 6.17 5.02
CA ALA A 57 -10.32 6.53 5.41
C ALA A 57 -9.43 5.32 5.82
N TYR A 58 -10.02 4.30 6.47
CA TYR A 58 -9.25 3.24 7.15
C TYR A 58 -9.85 1.84 7.02
N ASP A 59 -10.60 1.56 5.96
CA ASP A 59 -11.12 0.20 5.69
C ASP A 59 -9.99 -0.84 5.59
N THR A 60 -10.12 -1.87 6.42
CA THR A 60 -9.28 -3.08 6.47
C THR A 60 -10.08 -4.35 6.18
N GLU A 61 -11.40 -4.23 5.98
CA GLU A 61 -12.29 -5.36 5.74
C GLU A 61 -12.28 -5.75 4.26
N THR A 62 -12.26 -4.79 3.35
CA THR A 62 -12.21 -5.10 1.91
C THR A 62 -10.80 -5.46 1.46
N LEU A 63 -10.71 -6.34 0.45
CA LEU A 63 -9.43 -6.69 -0.19
C LEU A 63 -8.72 -5.49 -0.84
N ALA A 64 -9.46 -4.46 -1.24
CA ALA A 64 -8.86 -3.26 -1.80
C ALA A 64 -8.28 -2.36 -0.70
N GLY A 65 -8.95 -2.23 0.45
CA GLY A 65 -8.44 -1.52 1.62
C GLY A 65 -7.22 -2.19 2.25
N GLN A 66 -7.21 -3.53 2.28
CA GLN A 66 -6.07 -4.32 2.73
C GLN A 66 -4.80 -4.12 1.88
N ALA A 67 -4.90 -3.54 0.69
CA ALA A 67 -3.72 -3.21 -0.11
C ALA A 67 -2.80 -2.16 0.57
N ILE A 68 -3.36 -1.32 1.46
CA ILE A 68 -2.65 -0.26 2.19
C ILE A 68 -2.55 -0.59 3.68
N PHE A 69 -3.65 -1.02 4.31
CA PHE A 69 -3.74 -1.24 5.77
C PHE A 69 -3.92 -2.71 6.18
N GLY A 70 -3.77 -3.65 5.26
CA GLY A 70 -3.96 -5.06 5.53
C GLY A 70 -2.77 -5.73 6.20
N GLY A 71 -2.96 -6.99 6.57
CA GLY A 71 -1.91 -7.83 7.16
C GLY A 71 -1.79 -7.68 8.68
N ASP A 72 -1.00 -8.58 9.26
CA ASP A 72 -0.79 -8.65 10.70
C ASP A 72 0.45 -7.84 11.10
N ALA A 73 0.33 -7.05 12.16
CA ALA A 73 1.44 -6.27 12.70
C ALA A 73 2.65 -7.16 13.06
N VAL A 74 3.85 -6.74 12.66
CA VAL A 74 5.09 -7.48 12.86
C VAL A 74 6.26 -6.54 13.20
N GLY A 75 7.05 -6.93 14.19
CA GLY A 75 8.25 -6.19 14.58
C GLY A 75 7.96 -5.06 15.56
N THR A 76 8.77 -4.00 15.47
CA THR A 76 8.70 -2.83 16.36
C THR A 76 8.11 -1.64 15.62
N ASP A 77 7.71 -0.61 16.37
CA ASP A 77 7.31 0.68 15.82
C ASP A 77 8.43 1.29 14.96
N LEU A 78 8.09 1.74 13.76
CA LEU A 78 8.97 2.38 12.79
C LEU A 78 8.79 3.90 12.72
N GLY A 79 8.00 4.49 13.62
CA GLY A 79 7.68 5.92 13.69
C GLY A 79 6.18 6.19 13.59
N HIS A 80 5.47 5.39 12.78
CA HIS A 80 4.03 5.46 12.56
C HIS A 80 3.33 4.11 12.82
N GLY A 81 3.93 3.27 13.66
CA GLY A 81 3.48 1.91 13.94
C GLY A 81 4.43 0.84 13.38
N PRO A 82 4.14 -0.44 13.65
CA PRO A 82 4.93 -1.53 13.11
C PRO A 82 4.67 -1.73 11.62
N ALA A 83 5.55 -2.48 10.95
CA ALA A 83 5.23 -3.04 9.64
C ALA A 83 4.08 -4.06 9.77
N HIS A 84 3.37 -4.31 8.68
CA HIS A 84 2.35 -5.35 8.59
C HIS A 84 2.74 -6.39 7.55
N LEU A 85 2.56 -7.67 7.89
CA LEU A 85 2.82 -8.82 7.03
C LEU A 85 1.52 -9.34 6.42
N ILE A 86 1.46 -9.35 5.10
CA ILE A 86 0.37 -9.90 4.31
C ILE A 86 0.81 -11.25 3.75
N ASP A 87 0.04 -12.30 4.05
CA ASP A 87 0.36 -13.65 3.61
C ASP A 87 0.15 -13.83 2.09
N PRO A 88 0.84 -14.80 1.44
CA PRO A 88 0.77 -15.00 -0.01
C PRO A 88 -0.65 -15.24 -0.56
N ARG A 89 -1.56 -15.84 0.21
CA ARG A 89 -2.94 -16.10 -0.24
C ARG A 89 -3.72 -14.78 -0.27
N THR A 90 -3.54 -13.94 0.73
CA THR A 90 -4.17 -12.61 0.79
C THR A 90 -3.59 -11.68 -0.28
N VAL A 91 -2.27 -11.70 -0.52
CA VAL A 91 -1.64 -10.98 -1.64
C VAL A 91 -2.29 -11.30 -2.99
N LYS A 92 -2.57 -12.58 -3.27
CA LYS A 92 -3.27 -12.99 -4.51
C LYS A 92 -4.69 -12.42 -4.60
N LYS A 93 -5.43 -12.40 -3.49
CA LYS A 93 -6.79 -11.84 -3.43
C LYS A 93 -6.78 -10.32 -3.61
N ILE A 94 -5.83 -9.62 -2.97
CA ILE A 94 -5.62 -8.18 -3.15
C ILE A 94 -5.30 -7.87 -4.62
N SER A 95 -4.37 -8.62 -5.23
CA SER A 95 -4.04 -8.44 -6.66
C SER A 95 -5.27 -8.57 -7.56
N ALA A 96 -6.14 -9.56 -7.32
CA ALA A 96 -7.36 -9.74 -8.09
C ALA A 96 -8.36 -8.58 -7.87
N ALA A 97 -8.53 -8.12 -6.63
CA ALA A 97 -9.39 -6.97 -6.31
C ALA A 97 -8.91 -5.68 -6.99
N LEU A 98 -7.59 -5.44 -7.01
CA LEU A 98 -6.99 -4.31 -7.70
C LEU A 98 -7.05 -4.44 -9.24
N GLU A 99 -7.09 -5.66 -9.78
CA GLU A 99 -7.31 -5.88 -11.21
C GLU A 99 -8.74 -5.51 -11.64
N ALA A 100 -9.73 -5.81 -10.79
CA ALA A 100 -11.13 -5.45 -10.99
C ALA A 100 -11.43 -3.95 -10.89
N LEU A 101 -10.47 -3.14 -10.39
CA LEU A 101 -10.56 -1.69 -10.30
C LEU A 101 -9.55 -1.04 -11.27
N PRO A 102 -9.86 -0.87 -12.57
CA PRO A 102 -8.97 -0.16 -13.47
C PRO A 102 -8.87 1.33 -13.09
N ALA A 103 -7.81 1.98 -13.53
CA ALA A 103 -7.57 3.40 -13.22
C ALA A 103 -8.68 4.34 -13.71
N SER A 104 -9.50 3.93 -14.68
CA SER A 104 -10.69 4.68 -15.12
C SER A 104 -11.81 4.66 -14.08
N GLU A 105 -12.05 3.51 -13.44
CA GLU A 105 -13.04 3.39 -12.35
C GLU A 105 -12.58 4.19 -11.12
N VAL A 106 -11.28 4.11 -10.81
CA VAL A 106 -10.68 4.90 -9.73
C VAL A 106 -10.73 6.40 -10.02
N ALA A 107 -10.56 6.82 -11.28
CA ALA A 107 -10.71 8.22 -11.68
C ALA A 107 -12.14 8.74 -11.48
N ALA A 108 -13.15 7.91 -11.75
CA ALA A 108 -14.56 8.28 -11.60
C ALA A 108 -14.98 8.50 -10.13
N ARG A 109 -14.16 8.05 -9.17
CA ARG A 109 -14.41 8.19 -7.72
C ARG A 109 -13.73 9.40 -7.10
N VAL A 110 -13.03 10.20 -7.89
CA VAL A 110 -12.33 11.39 -7.38
C VAL A 110 -13.36 12.43 -6.97
N ASP A 111 -13.40 12.70 -5.67
CA ASP A 111 -14.14 13.80 -5.06
C ASP A 111 -13.24 14.45 -4.02
N PHE A 112 -12.59 15.54 -4.42
CA PHE A 112 -11.63 16.24 -3.56
C PHE A 112 -12.30 16.95 -2.37
N GLU A 113 -13.58 17.33 -2.49
CA GLU A 113 -14.30 17.91 -1.38
C GLU A 113 -14.58 16.83 -0.32
N ALA A 114 -15.03 15.64 -0.74
CA ALA A 114 -15.21 14.51 0.15
C ALA A 114 -13.89 14.07 0.80
N MET A 115 -12.79 14.02 0.05
CA MET A 115 -11.46 13.69 0.59
C MET A 115 -10.98 14.69 1.64
N ARG A 116 -11.19 16.00 1.43
CA ARG A 116 -10.88 17.02 2.45
C ARG A 116 -11.81 16.90 3.66
N GLY A 117 -13.11 16.70 3.44
CA GLY A 117 -14.10 16.54 4.51
C GLY A 117 -13.89 15.29 5.37
N ALA A 118 -13.22 14.27 4.82
CA ALA A 118 -12.84 13.06 5.53
C ALA A 118 -11.41 13.07 6.08
N ASP A 119 -10.74 14.24 6.09
CA ASP A 119 -9.37 14.43 6.60
C ASP A 119 -8.35 13.46 5.96
N ILE A 120 -8.51 13.17 4.67
CA ILE A 120 -7.62 12.26 3.95
C ILE A 120 -6.24 12.90 3.80
N TYR A 121 -5.23 12.28 4.42
CA TYR A 121 -3.83 12.69 4.35
C TYR A 121 -3.34 12.73 2.89
N PRO A 122 -2.58 13.76 2.46
CA PRO A 122 -1.96 14.79 3.30
C PRO A 122 -2.79 16.05 3.53
N GLY A 123 -4.05 16.08 3.05
CA GLY A 123 -5.01 17.15 3.31
C GLY A 123 -5.03 18.28 2.26
N PHE A 124 -4.08 18.30 1.31
CA PHE A 124 -4.05 19.26 0.21
C PHE A 124 -4.53 18.61 -1.10
N TRP A 125 -5.86 18.52 -1.24
CA TRP A 125 -6.52 18.01 -2.43
C TRP A 125 -7.18 19.15 -3.20
N ASP A 126 -6.42 20.10 -3.72
CA ASP A 126 -6.94 21.31 -4.39
C ASP A 126 -6.35 21.53 -5.79
N GLU A 127 -5.31 20.78 -6.13
CA GLU A 127 -4.72 20.77 -7.46
C GLU A 127 -5.58 20.00 -8.47
N GLN A 128 -6.05 20.69 -9.51
CA GLN A 128 -7.00 20.17 -10.49
C GLN A 128 -6.54 18.90 -11.22
N ASP A 129 -5.22 18.66 -11.32
CA ASP A 129 -4.65 17.53 -12.05
C ASP A 129 -3.92 16.51 -11.16
N VAL A 130 -4.01 16.65 -9.82
CA VAL A 130 -3.30 15.78 -8.86
C VAL A 130 -3.59 14.29 -9.07
N PHE A 131 -4.79 13.97 -9.54
CA PHE A 131 -5.12 12.59 -9.89
C PHE A 131 -4.24 12.07 -11.02
N HIS A 132 -4.12 12.79 -12.13
CA HIS A 132 -3.42 12.31 -13.32
C HIS A 132 -1.91 12.37 -13.17
N THR A 133 -1.39 13.40 -12.49
CA THR A 133 0.05 13.63 -12.30
C THR A 133 0.63 12.80 -11.15
N TRP A 134 -0.15 12.54 -10.10
CA TRP A 134 0.40 12.02 -8.85
C TRP A 134 -0.25 10.71 -8.38
N LEU A 135 -1.57 10.69 -8.17
CA LEU A 135 -2.28 9.51 -7.64
C LEU A 135 -2.29 8.34 -8.65
N ARG A 136 -2.58 8.62 -9.92
CA ARG A 136 -2.75 7.60 -10.96
C ARG A 136 -1.45 6.85 -11.28
N PRO A 137 -0.28 7.50 -11.43
CA PRO A 137 0.99 6.79 -11.59
C PRO A 137 1.29 5.85 -10.41
N ARG A 138 1.17 6.35 -9.17
CA ARG A 138 1.40 5.57 -7.95
C ARG A 138 0.42 4.41 -7.81
N TYR A 139 -0.85 4.64 -8.14
CA TYR A 139 -1.83 3.56 -8.19
C TYR A 139 -1.46 2.48 -9.22
N LYS A 140 -1.00 2.88 -10.43
CA LYS A 140 -0.52 1.92 -11.42
C LYS A 140 0.67 1.11 -10.90
N ASP A 141 1.57 1.73 -10.14
CA ASP A 141 2.73 1.05 -9.57
C ASP A 141 2.34 0.08 -8.45
N LEU A 142 1.40 0.46 -7.58
CA LEU A 142 0.79 -0.45 -6.61
C LEU A 142 0.19 -1.69 -7.26
N ARG A 143 -0.59 -1.51 -8.33
CA ARG A 143 -1.19 -2.64 -9.09
C ARG A 143 -0.11 -3.53 -9.71
N LYS A 144 0.93 -2.93 -10.32
CA LYS A 144 2.04 -3.70 -10.89
C LYS A 144 2.76 -4.50 -9.81
N PHE A 145 2.99 -3.90 -8.65
CA PHE A 145 3.64 -4.53 -7.50
C PHE A 145 2.85 -5.74 -7.01
N TYR A 146 1.57 -5.58 -6.64
CA TYR A 146 0.75 -6.68 -6.16
C TYR A 146 0.61 -7.80 -7.19
N ARG A 147 0.51 -7.47 -8.49
CA ARG A 147 0.50 -8.47 -9.56
C ARG A 147 1.80 -9.26 -9.64
N ARG A 148 2.96 -8.62 -9.47
CA ARG A 148 4.26 -9.33 -9.43
C ARG A 148 4.35 -10.23 -8.20
N ALA A 149 4.03 -9.70 -7.01
CA ALA A 149 4.06 -10.44 -5.75
C ALA A 149 3.11 -11.67 -5.79
N ALA A 150 1.90 -11.50 -6.32
CA ALA A 150 0.93 -12.58 -6.47
C ALA A 150 1.42 -13.69 -7.42
N ARG A 151 2.06 -13.33 -8.53
CA ARG A 151 2.67 -14.30 -9.48
C ARG A 151 3.83 -15.07 -8.85
N ALA A 152 4.63 -14.39 -8.03
CA ALA A 152 5.73 -15.01 -7.29
C ALA A 152 5.28 -15.80 -6.05
N SER A 153 3.99 -15.71 -5.67
CA SER A 153 3.48 -16.25 -4.40
C SER A 153 4.25 -15.72 -3.17
N SER A 154 4.72 -14.47 -3.24
CA SER A 154 5.42 -13.80 -2.14
C SER A 154 4.47 -13.34 -1.06
N ALA A 155 4.93 -13.37 0.19
CA ALA A 155 4.37 -12.54 1.25
C ALA A 155 4.80 -11.08 1.02
N VAL A 156 4.07 -10.14 1.59
CA VAL A 156 4.36 -8.70 1.43
C VAL A 156 4.45 -8.05 2.81
N LEU A 157 5.50 -7.28 3.04
CA LEU A 157 5.53 -6.28 4.10
C LEU A 157 4.99 -4.96 3.58
N VAL A 158 4.17 -4.28 4.37
CA VAL A 158 3.72 -2.91 4.15
C VAL A 158 4.02 -2.08 5.40
N ALA A 159 4.35 -0.80 5.25
CA ALA A 159 4.58 0.10 6.37
C ALA A 159 4.25 1.55 5.99
N ILE A 160 3.85 2.31 6.99
CA ILE A 160 3.86 3.77 6.97
C ILE A 160 5.09 4.21 7.75
N LEU A 161 5.92 5.05 7.14
CA LEU A 161 7.20 5.55 7.68
C LEU A 161 7.17 7.06 7.88
#